data_AF-A0A3D1VIQ2-F1
#
_entry.id   AF-A0A3D1VIQ2-F1
#
_cell.length_a   1.000
_cell.length_b   1.000
_cell.length_c   1.000
_cell.angle_alpha   90.00
_cell.angle_beta   90.00
_cell.angle_gamma   90.00
#
_symmetry.space_group_name_H-M   'P 1'
#
loop_
_entity.id
_entity.type
_entity.pdbx_description
1 polymer ?
#
loop_
_entity_poly.entity_id
_entity_poly.type
_entity_poly.pdbx_seq_one_letter_code
_entity_poly.pdbx_strand_id
1 'polypeptide(L)'
;MRDKVRNLERERQTQLILAPHNAYGFKLNINHPLIRPKWDAFKSAKGLGQYGMTDDLRREFEETVLSSKYMQKCLEQEQQRIGAVEHQFIRMAYAPAEQAAG
;
A
#
# COMPACT_ATOMS: atom_id res chain seq x y z
N MET A 1 11.47 16.01 -20.58
CA MET A 1 10.08 15.98 -20.07
C MET A 1 9.74 14.65 -19.40
N ARG A 2 10.06 13.48 -19.99
CA ARG A 2 9.84 12.15 -19.39
C ARG A 2 10.39 11.98 -17.97
N ASP A 3 11.54 12.55 -17.66
CA ASP A 3 12.16 12.42 -16.32
C ASP A 3 11.45 13.22 -15.23
N LYS A 4 10.90 14.39 -15.59
CA LYS A 4 10.11 15.22 -14.66
C LYS A 4 8.77 14.55 -14.31
N VAL A 5 8.11 13.94 -15.31
CA VAL A 5 6.85 13.20 -15.11
C VAL A 5 7.08 11.96 -14.23
N ARG A 6 8.14 11.19 -14.50
CA ARG A 6 8.52 10.03 -13.67
C ARG A 6 8.86 10.41 -12.24
N ASN A 7 9.49 11.57 -12.01
CA ASN A 7 9.80 12.04 -10.67
C ASN A 7 8.54 12.44 -9.91
N LEU A 8 7.63 13.19 -10.55
CA LEU A 8 6.35 13.56 -9.96
C LEU A 8 5.48 12.35 -9.63
N GLU A 9 5.44 11.33 -10.49
CA GLU A 9 4.75 10.07 -10.20
C GLU A 9 5.38 9.32 -9.01
N ARG A 10 6.71 9.33 -8.89
CA ARG A 10 7.42 8.71 -7.78
C ARG A 10 7.19 9.47 -6.46
N GLU A 11 7.24 10.80 -6.50
CA GLU A 11 6.90 11.68 -5.37
C GLU A 11 5.43 11.55 -4.96
N ARG A 12 4.54 11.29 -5.91
CA ARG A 12 3.13 11.00 -5.63
C ARG A 12 2.98 9.60 -5.03
N GLN A 13 3.65 8.58 -5.56
CA GLN A 13 3.62 7.22 -5.02
C GLN A 13 4.13 7.14 -3.59
N THR A 14 5.13 7.95 -3.20
CA THR A 14 5.59 8.02 -1.80
C THR A 14 4.58 8.69 -0.86
N GLN A 15 3.63 9.45 -1.40
CA GLN A 15 2.56 10.13 -0.65
C GLN A 15 1.27 9.30 -0.53
N LEU A 16 1.15 8.19 -1.25
CA LEU A 16 -0.02 7.31 -1.15
C LEU A 16 0.20 6.23 -0.10
N ILE A 17 -0.84 5.94 0.68
CA ILE A 17 -0.90 4.80 1.58
C ILE A 17 -0.96 3.51 0.77
N LEU A 18 -1.75 3.49 -0.30
CA LEU A 18 -1.76 2.38 -1.25
C LEU A 18 -0.55 2.48 -2.19
N ALA A 19 0.01 1.33 -2.54
CA ALA A 19 1.11 1.21 -3.48
C ALA A 19 0.60 0.66 -4.82
N PRO A 20 -0.04 1.48 -5.68
CA PRO A 20 -0.77 1.00 -6.84
C PRO A 20 0.07 0.46 -8.00
N HIS A 21 1.39 0.55 -7.94
CA HIS A 21 2.25 0.01 -9.00
C HIS A 21 3.39 -0.84 -8.42
N ASN A 22 3.11 -1.58 -7.35
CA ASN A 22 4.13 -2.41 -6.73
C ASN A 22 4.32 -3.72 -7.49
N ALA A 23 5.51 -3.92 -8.07
CA ALA A 23 5.87 -5.12 -8.82
C ALA A 23 5.79 -6.42 -8.00
N TYR A 24 5.82 -6.31 -6.66
CA TYR A 24 5.78 -7.45 -5.74
C TYR A 24 4.35 -7.81 -5.27
N GLY A 25 3.31 -7.10 -5.74
CA GLY A 25 1.91 -7.40 -5.43
C GLY A 25 1.40 -6.92 -4.06
N PHE A 26 2.26 -6.29 -3.25
CA PHE A 26 1.86 -5.73 -1.95
C PHE A 26 1.09 -4.42 -2.11
N LYS A 27 0.00 -4.28 -1.35
CA LYS A 27 -1.00 -3.21 -1.51
C LYS A 27 -0.65 -1.93 -0.77
N LEU A 28 0.13 -2.01 0.31
CA LEU A 28 0.51 -0.88 1.15
C LEU A 28 1.91 -0.37 0.83
N ASN A 29 2.07 0.94 0.89
CA ASN A 29 3.36 1.60 0.81
C ASN A 29 4.02 1.67 2.20
N ILE A 30 5.01 0.81 2.45
CA ILE A 30 5.76 0.78 3.72
C ILE A 30 6.62 2.02 3.97
N ASN A 31 6.87 2.85 2.94
CA ASN A 31 7.60 4.10 3.07
C ASN A 31 6.68 5.28 3.40
N HIS A 32 5.37 5.09 3.38
CA HIS A 32 4.41 6.14 3.71
C HIS A 32 4.55 6.56 5.20
N PRO A 33 4.54 7.86 5.55
CA PRO A 33 4.75 8.33 6.92
C PRO A 33 3.75 7.77 7.94
N LEU A 34 2.52 7.41 7.54
CA LEU A 34 1.55 6.76 8.43
C LEU A 34 1.79 5.24 8.60
N ILE A 35 2.44 4.59 7.63
CA ILE A 35 2.65 3.14 7.60
C ILE A 35 4.01 2.78 8.18
N ARG A 36 5.03 3.60 7.92
CA ARG A 36 6.40 3.40 8.42
C ARG A 36 6.49 3.14 9.93
N PRO A 37 5.87 3.94 10.82
CA PRO A 37 5.92 3.66 12.26
C PRO A 37 5.21 2.35 12.64
N LYS A 38 4.12 1.99 11.93
CA LYS A 38 3.43 0.70 12.15
C LYS A 38 4.30 -0.47 11.70
N TRP A 39 5.01 -0.31 10.58
CA TRP A 39 5.94 -1.30 10.04
C TRP A 39 7.12 -1.55 10.97
N ASP A 40 7.73 -0.48 11.49
CA ASP A 40 8.83 -0.58 12.45
C ASP A 40 8.37 -1.20 13.77
N ALA A 41 7.18 -0.84 14.27
CA ALA A 41 6.58 -1.47 15.45
C ALA A 41 6.29 -2.97 15.23
N PHE A 42 5.75 -3.35 14.06
CA PHE A 42 5.47 -4.75 13.72
C PHE A 42 6.77 -5.59 13.69
N LYS A 43 7.82 -5.08 13.04
CA LYS A 43 9.14 -5.73 13.04
C LYS A 43 9.68 -5.90 14.46
N SER A 44 9.59 -4.85 15.27
CA SER A 44 10.06 -4.88 16.66
C SER A 44 9.28 -5.90 17.49
N ALA A 45 7.95 -5.97 17.35
CA ALA A 45 7.10 -6.90 18.09
C ALA A 45 7.37 -8.37 17.74
N LYS A 46 7.72 -8.64 16.48
CA LYS A 46 8.06 -9.99 15.99
C LYS A 46 9.55 -10.33 16.19
N GLY A 47 10.35 -9.44 16.77
CA GLY A 47 11.79 -9.63 16.96
C GLY A 47 12.56 -9.74 15.64
N LEU A 48 12.03 -9.16 14.56
CA LEU A 48 12.62 -9.28 13.22
C LEU A 48 13.76 -8.28 13.08
N GLY A 49 14.96 -8.80 12.84
CA GLY A 49 16.11 -7.98 12.42
C GLY A 49 15.98 -7.51 10.96
N GLN A 50 17.05 -6.91 10.43
CA GLN A 50 17.10 -6.33 9.08
C GLN A 50 16.74 -7.33 7.95
N TYR A 51 16.95 -8.63 8.17
CA TYR A 51 16.76 -9.69 7.18
C TYR A 51 15.66 -10.70 7.53
N GLY A 52 14.90 -10.47 8.61
CA GLY A 52 13.85 -11.39 9.07
C GLY A 52 12.50 -11.26 8.34
N MET A 53 12.37 -10.29 7.43
CA MET A 53 11.09 -10.00 6.80
C MET A 53 10.87 -10.90 5.57
N THR A 54 9.94 -11.83 5.68
CA THR A 54 9.46 -12.68 4.58
C THR A 54 8.22 -12.10 3.92
N ASP A 55 7.87 -12.59 2.73
CA ASP A 55 6.64 -12.18 2.04
C ASP A 55 5.37 -12.54 2.84
N ASP A 56 5.38 -13.63 3.61
CA ASP A 56 4.28 -14.00 4.51
C ASP A 56 4.10 -13.02 5.66
N LEU A 57 5.20 -12.61 6.30
CA LEU A 57 5.16 -11.61 7.37
C LEU A 57 4.74 -10.24 6.83
N ARG A 58 5.14 -9.92 5.59
CA ARG A 58 4.65 -8.74 4.90
C ARG A 58 3.14 -8.82 4.66
N ARG A 59 2.60 -9.96 4.20
CA ARG A 59 1.15 -10.15 4.05
C ARG A 59 0.40 -10.03 5.38
N GLU A 60 0.92 -10.63 6.45
CA GLU A 60 0.32 -10.54 7.79
C GLU A 60 0.26 -9.09 8.29
N PHE A 61 1.33 -8.32 8.07
CA PHE A 61 1.34 -6.89 8.37
C PHE A 61 0.27 -6.14 7.57
N GLU A 62 0.18 -6.38 6.27
CA GLU A 62 -0.80 -5.70 5.42
C GLU A 62 -2.23 -6.01 5.84
N GLU A 63 -2.54 -7.27 6.15
CA GLU A 63 -3.85 -7.67 6.64
C GLU A 63 -4.17 -7.02 7.99
N THR A 64 -3.22 -7.00 8.92
CA THR A 64 -3.37 -6.34 10.23
C THR A 64 -3.62 -4.85 10.08
N VAL A 65 -2.91 -4.19 9.16
CA VAL A 65 -3.07 -2.76 8.92
C VAL A 65 -4.39 -2.45 8.21
N LEU A 66 -4.77 -3.24 7.19
CA LEU A 66 -6.01 -3.07 6.43
C LEU A 66 -7.27 -3.42 7.25
N SER A 67 -7.18 -4.36 8.20
CA SER A 67 -8.27 -4.71 9.10
C SER A 67 -8.54 -3.64 10.17
N SER A 68 -7.59 -2.72 10.40
CA SER A 68 -7.77 -1.64 11.36
C SER A 68 -8.81 -0.62 10.88
N LYS A 69 -9.86 -0.39 11.68
CA LYS A 69 -10.90 0.64 11.41
C LYS A 69 -10.32 2.03 11.17
N TYR A 70 -9.22 2.38 11.84
CA TYR A 70 -8.52 3.65 11.64
C TYR A 70 -7.94 3.73 10.22
N MET A 71 -7.30 2.65 9.76
CA MET A 71 -6.68 2.62 8.44
C MET A 71 -7.72 2.63 7.32
N GLN A 72 -8.84 1.94 7.51
CA GLN A 72 -9.96 1.98 6.56
C GLN A 72 -10.44 3.41 6.33
N LYS A 73 -10.62 4.19 7.41
CA LYS A 73 -10.96 5.61 7.31
C LYS A 73 -9.89 6.46 6.62
N CYS A 74 -8.60 6.21 6.89
CA CYS A 74 -7.52 6.92 6.21
C CYS A 74 -7.52 6.62 4.70
N LEU A 75 -7.77 5.37 4.31
CA LEU A 75 -7.89 4.97 2.90
C LEU A 75 -9.11 5.58 2.22
N GLU A 76 -10.26 5.65 2.90
CA GLU A 76 -11.45 6.33 2.40
C GLU A 76 -11.19 7.83 2.18
N GLN A 77 -10.48 8.48 3.11
CA GLN A 77 -10.14 9.90 2.99
C GLN A 77 -9.11 10.16 1.89
N GLU A 78 -8.15 9.25 1.71
CA GLU A 78 -7.19 9.29 0.60
C GLU A 78 -7.90 9.10 -0.76
N GLN A 79 -8.85 8.17 -0.83
CA GLN A 79 -9.72 7.96 -1.99
C GLN A 79 -10.51 9.23 -2.35
N GLN A 80 -11.06 9.93 -1.36
CA GLN A 80 -11.78 11.18 -1.57
C GLN A 80 -10.87 12.34 -2.01
N ARG A 81 -9.64 12.40 -1.49
CA ARG A 81 -8.64 13.42 -1.86
C ARG A 81 -8.09 13.28 -3.26
N ILE A 82 -7.88 12.05 -3.72
CA ILE A 82 -7.31 11.74 -5.04
C ILE A 82 -8.38 11.82 -6.16
N GLY A 83 -9.66 11.75 -5.78
CA GLY A 83 -10.79 11.73 -6.71
C GLY A 83 -11.12 10.31 -7.17
N ALA A 84 -12.42 10.04 -7.36
CA ALA A 84 -12.95 8.69 -7.63
C ALA A 84 -12.36 8.01 -8.88
N VAL A 85 -11.96 8.79 -9.89
CA VAL A 85 -11.44 8.29 -11.18
C VAL A 85 -10.05 7.66 -11.03
N GLU A 86 -9.11 8.37 -10.41
CA GLU A 86 -7.75 7.87 -10.15
C GLU A 86 -7.79 6.67 -9.17
N HIS A 87 -8.72 6.67 -8.20
CA HIS A 87 -8.93 5.53 -7.31
C HIS A 87 -9.54 4.30 -8.02
N GLN A 88 -10.37 4.50 -9.06
CA GLN A 88 -10.92 3.40 -9.86
C GLN A 88 -9.81 2.68 -10.64
N PHE A 89 -8.80 3.41 -11.14
CA PHE A 89 -7.62 2.81 -11.77
C PHE A 89 -6.80 1.96 -10.79
N ILE A 90 -6.62 2.45 -9.55
CA ILE A 90 -5.97 1.68 -8.48
C ILE A 90 -6.82 0.43 -8.16
N ARG A 91 -8.14 0.56 -8.01
CA ARG A 91 -9.01 -0.58 -7.71
C ARG A 91 -8.99 -1.65 -8.81
N MET A 92 -8.94 -1.26 -10.08
CA MET A 92 -8.83 -2.21 -11.20
C MET A 92 -7.47 -2.91 -11.25
N ALA A 93 -6.40 -2.25 -10.82
CA ALA A 93 -5.06 -2.86 -10.75
C ALA A 93 -4.90 -3.87 -9.60
N TYR A 94 -5.72 -3.79 -8.53
CA TYR A 94 -5.67 -4.68 -7.35
C TYR A 94 -6.97 -5.43 -7.06
N ALA A 95 -7.93 -5.40 -7.97
CA ALA A 95 -9.08 -6.27 -7.88
C ALA A 95 -8.56 -7.72 -7.90
N PRO A 96 -9.00 -8.60 -6.98
CA PRO A 96 -8.73 -10.01 -7.14
C PRO A 96 -9.22 -10.40 -8.54
N ALA A 97 -8.42 -11.15 -9.28
CA ALA A 97 -8.90 -11.83 -10.47
C ALA A 97 -9.90 -12.90 -9.99
N GLU A 98 -11.10 -12.49 -9.61
CA GLU A 98 -12.26 -13.38 -9.70
C GLU A 98 -12.44 -13.66 -11.18
N GLN A 99 -11.78 -14.74 -11.59
CA GLN A 99 -12.12 -15.58 -12.73
C GLN A 99 -13.66 -15.57 -12.82
N ALA A 100 -14.29 -15.00 -13.85
CA ALA A 100 -14.19 -15.46 -15.24
C ALA A 100 -14.03 -16.98 -15.29
N ALA A 101 -14.93 -17.71 -14.63
CA ALA A 101 -15.16 -19.13 -14.83
C ALA A 101 -16.62 -19.43 -14.48
N GLY A 102 -17.46 -19.65 -15.50
CA GLY A 102 -18.82 -20.15 -15.38
C GLY A 102 -19.84 -19.30 -16.10
#